data_AF-A0A7C0W6U8-F1
#
_entry.id   AF-A0A7C0W6U8-F1
#
_cell.length_a   1.000
_cell.length_b   1.000
_cell.length_c   1.000
_cell.angle_alpha   90.00
_cell.angle_beta   90.00
_cell.angle_gamma   90.00
#
_symmetry.space_group_name_H-M   'P 1'
#
loop_
_entity.id
_entity.type
_entity.pdbx_description
1 polymer ?
#
loop_
_entity_poly.entity_id
_entity_poly.type
_entity_poly.pdbx_seq_one_letter_code
_entity_poly.pdbx_strand_id
1 'polypeptide(L)' 'MAHAVKKTISLSPELAKEAEETASEEGKTLSAVIQDALRFARKERLKKEFYQIQGYWSGKAKKKGILSEKDLERYLKT' A
#
# COMPACT_ATOMS: atom_id res chain seq x y z
N MET A 1 23.92 7.49 2.54
CA MET A 1 23.35 7.95 1.26
C MET A 1 22.65 6.77 0.62
N ALA A 2 21.38 6.92 0.21
CA ALA A 2 20.69 5.83 -0.47
C ALA A 2 21.32 5.63 -1.86
N HIS A 3 21.90 4.46 -2.12
CA HIS A 3 22.46 4.12 -3.42
C HIS A 3 21.31 3.88 -4.41
N ALA A 4 21.08 4.82 -5.32
CA ALA A 4 20.12 4.63 -6.41
C ALA A 4 20.75 3.75 -7.49
N VAL A 5 20.10 2.61 -7.80
CA VAL A 5 20.51 1.73 -8.89
C VAL A 5 19.74 2.09 -10.14
N LYS A 6 20.44 2.46 -11.22
CA LYS A 6 19.80 2.78 -12.51
C LYS A 6 19.14 1.54 -13.09
N LYS A 7 17.92 1.71 -13.61
CA LYS A 7 17.16 0.67 -14.31
C LYS A 7 16.55 1.26 -15.56
N THR A 8 16.69 0.54 -16.67
CA THR A 8 15.97 0.83 -17.91
C THR A 8 14.65 0.08 -17.85
N ILE A 9 13.56 0.77 -18.16
CA ILE A 9 12.22 0.18 -18.22
C ILE A 9 11.59 0.55 -19.56
N SER A 10 10.72 -0.33 -20.05
CA SER A 10 9.86 -0.03 -21.19
C SER A 10 8.49 0.41 -20.66
N LEU A 11 7.97 1.52 -21.18
CA LEU A 11 6.62 1.99 -20.93
C LEU A 11 5.87 2.01 -22.27
N SER A 12 4.54 1.90 -22.24
CA SER A 12 3.76 2.18 -23.43
C SER A 12 3.92 3.66 -23.81
N PRO A 13 3.74 4.04 -25.08
CA PRO A 13 3.85 5.43 -25.51
C PRO A 13 2.97 6.38 -24.70
N GLU A 14 1.76 5.95 -24.36
CA GLU A 14 0.78 6.71 -23.59
C GLU A 14 1.28 6.93 -22.15
N LEU A 15 1.76 5.87 -21.50
CA LEU A 15 2.22 5.94 -20.12
C LEU A 15 3.54 6.72 -19.99
N ALA A 16 4.41 6.65 -21.00
CA ALA A 16 5.61 7.48 -21.07
C ALA A 16 5.24 8.97 -21.11
N LYS A 17 4.29 9.33 -21.98
CA LYS A 17 3.80 10.69 -22.11
C LYS A 17 3.16 11.20 -20.82
N GLU A 18 2.25 10.41 -20.22
CA GLU A 18 1.58 10.77 -18.96
C GLU A 18 2.60 11.00 -17.83
N ALA A 19 3.62 10.14 -17.74
CA ALA A 19 4.65 10.27 -16.71
C ALA A 19 5.54 11.50 -16.92
N GLU A 20 5.81 11.89 -18.16
CA GLU A 20 6.53 13.13 -18.51
C GLU A 20 5.70 14.39 -18.19
N GLU A 21 4.42 14.40 -18.55
CA GLU A 21 3.49 15.49 -18.23
C GLU A 21 3.38 15.67 -16.71
N THR A 22 3.17 14.57 -15.98
CA THR A 22 3.14 14.57 -14.51
C THR A 22 4.44 15.10 -13.91
N ALA A 23 5.59 14.69 -14.45
CA ALA A 23 6.89 15.16 -13.98
C ALA A 23 7.04 16.67 -14.18
N SER A 24 6.61 17.19 -15.33
CA SER A 24 6.61 18.62 -15.63
C SER A 24 5.68 19.41 -14.70
N GLU A 25 4.46 18.93 -14.49
CA GLU A 25 3.46 19.58 -13.62
C GLU A 25 3.88 19.60 -12.15
N GLU A 26 4.48 18.51 -11.66
CA GLU A 26 4.92 18.40 -10.27
C GLU A 26 6.32 18.97 -10.03
N GLY A 27 7.02 19.45 -11.07
CA GLY A 27 8.40 19.91 -10.97
C GLY A 27 9.38 18.81 -10.52
N LYS A 28 9.09 17.56 -10.88
CA LYS A 28 9.86 16.37 -10.52
C LYS A 28 10.63 15.81 -11.71
N THR A 29 11.56 14.89 -11.41
CA THR A 29 12.15 14.06 -12.46
C THR A 29 11.22 12.90 -12.81
N LEU A 30 11.27 12.41 -14.05
CA LEU A 30 10.54 11.21 -14.48
C LEU A 30 10.82 10.01 -13.57
N SER A 31 12.08 9.84 -13.13
CA SER A 31 12.45 8.80 -12.17
C SER A 31 11.76 8.95 -10.81
N ALA A 32 11.55 10.18 -10.33
CA ALA A 32 10.84 10.42 -9.07
C ALA A 32 9.36 10.07 -9.18
N VAL A 33 8.70 10.44 -10.28
CA VAL A 33 7.31 10.06 -10.57
C VAL A 33 7.15 8.53 -10.60
N ILE A 34 8.01 7.82 -11.33
CA ILE A 34 8.00 6.35 -11.38
C ILE A 34 8.22 5.74 -9.99
N GLN A 35 9.15 6.28 -9.20
CA GLN A 35 9.38 5.80 -7.83
C GLN A 35 8.16 6.02 -6.93
N ASP A 36 7.48 7.16 -7.04
CA ASP A 36 6.27 7.45 -6.28
C ASP A 36 5.13 6.49 -6.66
N ALA A 37 4.95 6.21 -7.95
CA ALA A 37 4.00 5.21 -8.42
C ALA A 37 4.29 3.82 -7.84
N LEU A 38 5.56 3.39 -7.82
CA LEU A 38 5.95 2.10 -7.22
C LEU A 38 5.71 2.07 -5.71
N ARG A 39 5.99 3.17 -4.99
CA ARG A 39 5.70 3.27 -3.54
C ARG A 39 4.19 3.22 -3.29
N PHE A 40 3.40 3.89 -4.11
CA PHE A 40 1.94 3.89 -4.02
C PHE A 40 1.37 2.48 -4.24
N ALA A 41 1.78 1.80 -5.32
CA ALA A 41 1.37 0.42 -5.59
C ALA A 41 1.72 -0.53 -4.43
N ARG A 42 2.89 -0.38 -3.82
CA ARG A 42 3.28 -1.15 -2.62
C ARG A 42 2.35 -0.86 -1.44
N LYS A 43 2.04 0.40 -1.17
CA LYS A 43 1.12 0.79 -0.08
C LYS A 43 -0.27 0.21 -0.29
N GLU A 44 -0.82 0.30 -1.49
CA GLU A 44 -2.15 -0.24 -1.80
C GLU A 44 -2.21 -1.77 -1.65
N ARG A 45 -1.16 -2.49 -2.08
CA ARG A 45 -1.05 -3.93 -1.86
C ARG A 45 -1.07 -4.28 -0.36
N LEU A 46 -0.25 -3.58 0.44
CA LEU A 46 -0.18 -3.82 1.89
C LEU A 46 -1.50 -3.46 2.59
N LYS A 47 -2.17 -2.39 2.16
CA LYS A 47 -3.48 -1.99 2.68
C LYS A 47 -4.54 -3.06 2.41
N LYS A 48 -4.54 -3.65 1.21
CA LYS A 48 -5.41 -4.76 0.86
C LYS A 48 -5.15 -5.99 1.75
N GLU A 49 -3.90 -6.38 1.91
CA GLU A 49 -3.49 -7.50 2.78
C GLU A 49 -3.91 -7.23 4.24
N PHE A 50 -3.69 -6.01 4.74
CA PHE A 50 -4.07 -5.60 6.08
C PHE A 50 -5.58 -5.74 6.32
N TYR A 51 -6.43 -5.19 5.45
CA TYR A 51 -7.88 -5.28 5.62
C TYR A 51 -8.41 -6.71 5.50
N GLN A 52 -7.79 -7.56 4.69
CA GLN A 52 -8.14 -8.98 4.62
C GLN A 52 -7.88 -9.68 5.95
N ILE A 53 -6.69 -9.48 6.52
CA ILE A 53 -6.32 -10.05 7.82
C ILE A 53 -7.24 -9.50 8.91
N GLN A 54 -7.41 -8.18 8.97
CA GLN A 54 -8.29 -7.52 9.92
C GLN A 54 -9.73 -8.06 9.83
N GLY A 55 -10.30 -8.11 8.62
CA GLY A 55 -11.66 -8.59 8.40
C GLY A 55 -11.86 -10.04 8.82
N TYR A 56 -10.91 -10.91 8.51
CA TYR A 56 -10.94 -12.31 8.94
C TYR A 56 -10.98 -12.44 10.47
N TRP A 57 -10.06 -11.76 11.16
CA TRP A 57 -9.96 -11.83 12.63
C TRP A 57 -11.14 -11.14 13.33
N SER A 58 -11.60 -9.99 12.82
CA SER A 58 -12.80 -9.33 13.33
C SER A 58 -14.05 -10.20 13.16
N GLY A 59 -14.19 -10.91 12.03
CA GLY A 59 -15.28 -11.87 11.83
C GLY A 59 -15.21 -13.04 12.82
N LYS A 60 -14.01 -13.58 13.07
CA LYS A 60 -13.78 -14.65 14.05
C LYS A 60 -14.07 -14.20 15.48
N ALA A 61 -13.66 -12.97 15.85
CA ALA A 61 -13.93 -12.36 17.14
C ALA A 61 -15.44 -12.17 17.37
N LYS A 62 -16.14 -11.60 16.38
CA LYS A 62 -17.61 -11.44 16.42
C LYS A 62 -18.34 -12.77 16.62
N LYS A 63 -17.93 -13.83 15.91
CA LYS A 63 -18.49 -15.19 16.09
C LYS A 63 -18.27 -15.75 17.50
N LYS A 64 -17.24 -15.28 18.22
CA LYS A 64 -16.95 -15.63 19.62
C LYS A 64 -17.58 -14.65 20.63
N GLY A 65 -18.39 -13.69 20.17
CA GLY A 65 -19.01 -12.68 21.03
C GLY A 65 -18.05 -11.57 21.49
N ILE A 66 -16.86 -11.47 20.90
CA ILE A 66 -15.85 -10.47 21.25
C ILE A 66 -16.10 -9.22 20.40
N LEU A 67 -16.64 -8.16 21.01
CA LEU A 67 -16.99 -6.91 20.33
C LEU A 67 -16.19 -5.71 20.84
N SER A 68 -15.65 -5.82 22.04
CA SER A 68 -14.81 -4.81 22.68
C SER A 68 -13.49 -5.40 23.18
N GLU A 69 -12.55 -4.51 23.51
CA GLU A 69 -11.30 -4.90 24.16
C GLU A 69 -11.54 -5.61 25.51
N LYS A 70 -12.55 -5.18 26.28
CA LYS A 70 -12.95 -5.86 27.52
C LYS A 70 -13.43 -7.29 27.28
N ASP A 71 -14.18 -7.54 26.21
CA ASP A 71 -14.61 -8.90 25.85
C ASP A 71 -13.43 -9.78 25.46
N LEU A 72 -12.44 -9.20 24.77
CA LEU A 72 -11.21 -9.89 24.38
C LEU A 72 -10.39 -10.24 25.63
N GLU A 73 -10.18 -9.28 26.53
CA GLU A 73 -9.50 -9.52 27.81
C GLU A 73 -10.19 -10.62 28.62
N ARG A 74 -11.51 -10.59 28.70
CA ARG A 74 -12.28 -11.64 29.38
C ARG A 74 -12.07 -12.99 28.72
N TYR A 75 -12.12 -13.06 27.40
CA TYR A 75 -11.89 -14.29 26.63
C TYR A 75 -10.48 -14.87 26.84
N LEU A 76 -9.45 -14.01 26.91
CA LEU A 76 -8.04 -14.41 27.08
C LEU A 76 -7.65 -14.80 28.51
N LYS A 77 -8.45 -14.41 29.52
CA LYS A 77 -8.25 -14.80 30.92
C LYS A 77 -8.85 -16.17 31.27
N THR A 78 -9.53 -16.80 30.32
CA THR A 78 -10.04 -18.18 30.40
C THR A 78 -9.01 -19.16 29.87
#